data_AF-A0A315UYR3-F1
#
_entry.id   AF-A0A315UYR3-F1
#
_cell.length_a   1.000
_cell.length_b   1.000
_cell.length_c   1.000
_cell.angle_alpha   90.00
_cell.angle_beta   90.00
_cell.angle_gamma   90.00
#
_symmetry.space_group_name_H-M   'P 1'
#
loop_
_entity.id
_entity.type
_entity.pdbx_description
1 polymer ?
#
loop_
_entity_poly.entity_id
_entity_poly.type
_entity_poly.pdbx_seq_one_letter_code
_entity_poly.pdbx_strand_id
1 'polypeptide(L)'
;MNDVSSRSHAIFTINFTQVGGAGRSRRLVSAGPSDRRAKFDAEMPSETVSKIHLVDLAGSERADATGATGARLKEGGNINKSLVTLGNVISALGQDST
;
A
#
# COMPACT_ATOMS: atom_id res chain seq x y z
N MET A 1 -6.46 -25.21 -16.00
CA MET A 1 -6.60 -23.85 -15.39
C MET A 1 -7.93 -23.89 -14.66
N ASN A 2 -8.05 -23.41 -13.42
CA ASN A 2 -9.38 -23.30 -12.82
C ASN A 2 -10.16 -22.23 -13.60
N ASP A 3 -11.32 -22.56 -14.17
CA ASP A 3 -12.15 -21.61 -14.92
C ASP A 3 -12.71 -20.46 -14.05
N VAL A 4 -12.52 -20.53 -12.73
CA VAL A 4 -12.89 -19.51 -11.73
C VAL A 4 -11.68 -18.63 -11.31
N SER A 5 -10.45 -18.99 -11.65
CA SER A 5 -9.25 -18.22 -11.24
C SER A 5 -9.10 -16.93 -12.05
N SER A 6 -8.91 -15.80 -11.38
CA SER A 6 -8.62 -14.51 -12.00
C SER A 6 -7.33 -14.58 -12.82
N ARG A 7 -7.39 -14.05 -14.05
CA ARG A 7 -6.29 -14.09 -15.04
C ARG A 7 -5.58 -12.74 -15.23
N SER A 8 -5.96 -11.74 -14.44
CA SER A 8 -5.34 -10.42 -14.40
C SER A 8 -5.04 -10.03 -12.97
N HIS A 9 -4.03 -9.17 -12.80
CA HIS A 9 -3.77 -8.51 -11.52
C HIS A 9 -4.51 -7.17 -11.47
N ALA A 10 -4.99 -6.79 -10.30
CA ALA A 10 -5.63 -5.50 -10.08
C ALA A 10 -4.95 -4.76 -8.92
N ILE A 11 -4.75 -3.45 -9.09
CA ILE A 11 -4.23 -2.58 -8.04
C ILE A 11 -5.25 -1.45 -7.86
N PHE A 12 -5.93 -1.46 -6.72
CA PHE A 12 -6.80 -0.37 -6.31
C PHE A 12 -6.06 0.49 -5.29
N THR A 13 -5.89 1.77 -5.60
CA THR A 13 -5.12 2.69 -4.74
C THR A 13 -6.07 3.70 -4.10
N ILE A 14 -6.08 3.72 -2.77
CA ILE A 14 -6.77 4.73 -1.97
C ILE A 14 -5.73 5.76 -1.55
N ASN A 15 -5.95 7.03 -1.91
CA ASN A 15 -5.18 8.15 -1.41
C ASN A 15 -6.04 8.88 -0.37
N PHE A 16 -5.53 9.01 0.85
CA PHE A 16 -6.23 9.68 1.94
C PHE A 16 -5.34 10.78 2.51
N THR A 17 -5.82 12.03 2.40
CA THR A 17 -5.17 13.20 2.98
C THR A 17 -6.00 13.67 4.17
N GLN A 18 -5.41 13.59 5.36
CA GLN A 18 -5.95 14.19 6.57
C GLN A 18 -5.35 15.58 6.75
N VAL A 19 -6.18 16.60 6.59
CA VAL A 19 -5.82 17.96 6.98
C VAL A 19 -6.08 18.08 8.48
N GLY A 20 -5.03 18.33 9.26
CA GLY A 20 -5.12 18.57 10.70
C GLY A 20 -5.86 19.88 10.94
N GLY A 21 -7.10 19.80 11.39
CA GLY A 21 -7.83 20.93 11.94
C GLY A 21 -7.28 21.31 13.31
N ALA A 22 -7.28 22.61 13.60
CA ALA A 22 -6.82 23.24 14.83
C ALA A 22 -7.57 22.75 16.09
N GLY A 23 -7.29 21.52 16.53
CA GLY A 23 -8.23 20.76 17.37
C GLY A 23 -7.62 19.64 18.20
N ARG A 24 -6.29 19.50 18.27
CA ARG A 24 -5.70 18.76 19.40
C ARG A 24 -5.77 19.64 20.63
N SER A 25 -6.92 19.56 21.30
CA SER A 25 -7.22 20.10 22.63
C SER A 25 -5.96 20.12 23.50
N ARG A 26 -5.27 21.27 23.50
CA ARG A 26 -4.17 21.50 24.41
C ARG A 26 -4.83 21.94 25.70
N ARG A 27 -4.81 21.03 26.66
CA ARG A 27 -4.95 21.32 28.09
C ARG A 27 -4.50 22.76 28.34
N LEU A 28 -5.44 23.62 28.74
CA LEU A 28 -5.13 24.92 29.33
C LEU A 28 -4.19 24.64 30.51
N VAL A 29 -2.89 24.77 30.30
CA VAL A 29 -1.95 24.92 31.40
C VAL A 29 -2.26 26.28 31.98
N SER A 30 -2.89 26.28 33.15
CA SER A 30 -3.29 27.48 33.87
C SER A 30 -2.08 28.41 34.01
N ALA A 31 -2.11 29.53 33.29
CA ALA A 31 -1.13 30.59 33.43
C ALA A 31 -1.31 31.23 34.80
N GLY A 32 -0.26 31.21 35.62
CA GLY A 32 -0.19 32.05 36.81
C GLY A 32 -0.16 33.55 36.44
N PRO A 33 -0.40 34.47 37.39
CA PRO A 33 -0.72 35.87 37.12
C PRO A 33 0.40 36.74 36.50
N SER A 34 1.55 36.16 36.16
CA SER A 34 2.79 36.90 35.83
C SER A 34 3.36 36.70 34.42
N ASP A 35 2.83 35.80 33.59
CA ASP A 35 3.37 35.55 32.24
C ASP A 35 2.56 36.28 31.15
N ARG A 36 2.92 37.53 30.86
CA ARG A 36 2.44 38.30 29.69
C ARG A 36 3.11 37.86 28.38
N ARG A 37 3.20 36.55 28.17
CA ARG A 37 3.59 35.94 26.90
C ARG A 37 2.72 34.71 26.70
N ALA A 38 1.42 34.95 26.52
CA ALA A 38 0.56 34.00 25.85
C ALA A 38 1.13 33.79 24.44
N LYS A 39 2.02 32.81 24.30
CA LYS A 39 2.45 32.29 23.00
C LYS A 39 1.18 31.78 22.34
N PHE A 40 0.68 32.54 21.38
CA PHE A 40 -0.10 31.96 20.30
C PHE A 40 0.86 31.02 19.57
N ASP A 41 0.92 29.77 20.02
CA ASP A 41 1.38 28.67 19.17
C ASP A 41 0.31 28.52 18.10
N ALA A 42 0.35 29.41 17.11
CA ALA A 42 -0.46 29.31 15.90
C ALA A 42 -0.24 27.91 15.35
N GLU A 43 -1.28 27.09 15.44
CA GLU A 43 -1.27 25.71 14.99
C GLU A 43 -1.09 25.76 13.47
N MET A 44 0.15 25.57 13.01
CA MET A 44 0.45 25.50 11.59
C MET A 44 -0.38 24.35 11.00
N PRO A 45 -1.17 24.57 9.95
CA PRO A 45 -1.96 23.52 9.34
C PRO A 45 -1.01 22.39 8.90
N SER A 46 -1.20 21.20 9.44
CA SER A 46 -0.42 20.02 9.10
C SER A 46 -1.27 19.07 8.26
N GLU A 47 -0.75 18.58 7.15
CA GLU A 47 -1.40 17.54 6.36
C GLU A 47 -0.68 16.21 6.57
N THR A 48 -1.45 15.15 6.83
CA THR A 48 -0.96 13.78 6.82
C THR A 48 -1.51 13.08 5.58
N VAL A 49 -0.62 12.73 4.66
CA VAL A 49 -0.98 11.99 3.45
C VAL A 49 -0.68 10.51 3.64
N SER A 50 -1.63 9.67 3.31
CA SER A 50 -1.49 8.21 3.31
C SER A 50 -1.94 7.63 1.97
N LYS A 51 -1.28 6.54 1.55
CA LYS A 51 -1.60 5.81 0.34
C LYS A 51 -1.73 4.33 0.69
N ILE A 52 -2.88 3.75 0.40
CA ILE A 52 -3.17 2.34 0.63
C ILE A 52 -3.34 1.67 -0.73
N HIS A 53 -2.58 0.59 -0.95
CA HIS A 53 -2.71 -0.23 -2.14
C HIS A 53 -3.42 -1.54 -1.79
N LEU A 54 -4.63 -1.73 -2.30
CA LEU A 54 -5.35 -3.00 -2.28
C LEU A 54 -4.98 -3.76 -3.55
N VAL A 55 -4.10 -4.75 -3.42
CA VAL A 55 -3.55 -5.51 -4.55
C VAL A 55 -4.20 -6.89 -4.59
N ASP A 56 -4.83 -7.22 -5.72
CA ASP A 56 -5.32 -8.55 -6.05
C ASP A 56 -4.45 -9.16 -7.15
N LEU A 57 -3.95 -10.38 -6.93
CA LEU A 57 -3.03 -11.05 -7.85
C LEU A 57 -3.73 -12.24 -8.51
N ALA A 58 -3.48 -12.41 -9.81
CA ALA A 58 -3.88 -13.59 -10.55
C ALA A 58 -3.30 -14.89 -9.96
N GLY A 59 -3.90 -16.01 -10.34
CA GLY A 59 -3.46 -17.34 -9.92
C GLY A 59 -2.02 -17.67 -10.32
N SER A 60 -1.34 -18.45 -9.47
CA SER A 60 0.06 -18.88 -9.64
C SER A 60 0.20 -20.30 -10.19
N GLU A 61 -0.88 -20.86 -10.75
CA GLU A 61 -0.89 -22.23 -11.26
C GLU A 61 0.16 -22.47 -12.36
N ARG A 62 0.81 -23.63 -12.30
CA ARG A 62 1.82 -24.02 -13.28
C ARG A 62 1.17 -24.34 -14.62
N ALA A 63 1.79 -23.89 -15.71
CA ALA A 63 1.31 -24.12 -17.08
C ALA A 63 1.02 -25.60 -17.36
N ASP A 64 1.91 -26.51 -16.95
CA ASP A 64 1.78 -27.95 -17.19
C ASP A 64 0.56 -28.56 -16.50
N ALA A 65 0.18 -28.04 -15.33
CA ALA A 65 -1.00 -28.47 -14.60
C ALA A 65 -2.32 -27.98 -15.23
N THR A 66 -2.24 -27.07 -16.21
CA THR A 66 -3.42 -26.39 -16.75
C THR A 66 -3.93 -26.97 -18.05
N GLY A 67 -3.11 -27.74 -18.78
CA GLY A 67 -3.41 -28.23 -20.13
C GLY A 67 -3.60 -27.10 -21.16
N ALA A 68 -3.25 -25.85 -20.84
CA ALA A 68 -3.45 -24.70 -21.71
C ALA A 68 -2.50 -24.74 -22.91
N THR A 69 -3.00 -24.37 -24.09
CA THR A 69 -2.23 -24.33 -25.35
C THR A 69 -2.34 -22.98 -26.04
N GLY A 70 -1.47 -22.74 -27.02
CA GLY A 70 -1.50 -21.55 -27.89
C GLY A 70 -1.52 -20.23 -27.12
N ALA A 71 -2.50 -19.38 -27.42
CA ALA A 71 -2.66 -18.07 -26.78
C ALA A 71 -2.85 -18.15 -25.26
N ARG A 72 -3.55 -19.18 -24.77
CA ARG A 72 -3.86 -19.36 -23.34
C ARG A 72 -2.61 -19.75 -22.56
N LEU A 73 -1.73 -20.55 -23.16
CA LEU A 73 -0.40 -20.87 -22.60
C LEU A 73 0.49 -19.63 -22.51
N LYS A 74 0.51 -18.81 -23.57
CA LYS A 74 1.29 -17.57 -23.61
C LYS A 74 0.83 -16.57 -22.53
N GLU A 75 -0.48 -16.42 -22.37
CA GLU A 75 -1.08 -15.59 -21.32
C GLU A 75 -0.72 -16.09 -19.92
N GLY A 76 -0.90 -17.39 -19.64
CA GLY A 76 -0.51 -17.99 -18.36
C GLY A 76 0.98 -17.88 -18.06
N GLY A 77 1.84 -18.00 -19.08
CA GLY A 77 3.27 -17.77 -18.94
C GLY A 77 3.61 -16.34 -18.53
N ASN A 78 2.90 -15.34 -19.07
CA ASN A 78 3.11 -13.93 -18.70
C ASN A 78 2.64 -13.62 -17.27
N ILE A 79 1.52 -14.21 -16.82
CA ILE A 79 1.04 -14.12 -15.44
C ILE A 79 2.08 -14.73 -14.48
N ASN A 80 2.56 -15.94 -14.76
CA ASN A 80 3.57 -16.57 -13.92
C ASN A 80 4.89 -15.79 -13.92
N LYS A 81 5.25 -15.13 -15.03
CA LYS A 81 6.43 -14.29 -15.11
C LYS A 81 6.37 -13.10 -14.14
N SER A 82 5.25 -12.38 -14.05
CA SER A 82 5.12 -11.25 -13.11
C SER A 82 5.19 -11.74 -11.65
N LEU A 83 4.53 -12.88 -11.34
CA LEU A 83 4.54 -13.48 -10.00
C LEU A 83 5.91 -13.99 -9.56
N VAL A 84 6.65 -14.66 -10.45
CA VAL A 84 8.03 -15.10 -10.18
C VAL A 84 8.94 -13.89 -9.97
N THR A 85 8.77 -12.84 -10.78
CA THR A 85 9.55 -11.59 -10.62
C THR A 85 9.30 -10.96 -9.25
N LEU A 86 8.03 -10.89 -8.82
CA LEU A 86 7.67 -10.42 -7.47
C LEU A 86 8.33 -11.27 -6.37
N GLY A 87 8.27 -12.60 -6.49
CA GLY A 87 8.90 -13.52 -5.55
C GLY A 87 10.43 -13.36 -5.47
N ASN A 88 11.09 -13.14 -6.61
CA ASN A 88 12.52 -12.90 -6.67
C ASN A 88 12.91 -11.59 -5.95
N VAL A 89 12.16 -10.50 -6.17
CA VAL A 89 12.41 -9.22 -5.48
C VAL A 89 12.27 -9.37 -3.97
N ILE A 90 11.19 -10.02 -3.50
CA ILE A 90 10.97 -10.27 -2.06
C ILE A 90 12.10 -11.13 -1.49
N SER A 91 12.51 -12.18 -2.21
CA SER A 91 13.59 -13.08 -1.77
C SER A 91 14.93 -12.36 -1.66
N ALA A 92 15.27 -11.51 -2.65
CA ALA A 92 16.49 -10.72 -2.64
C ALA A 92 16.53 -9.74 -1.44
N LEU A 93 15.44 -9.00 -1.21
CA LEU A 93 15.33 -8.11 -0.05
C LEU A 93 15.46 -8.85 1.28
N GLY A 94 14.91 -10.06 1.37
CA GLY A 94 15.02 -10.91 2.56
C GLY A 94 16.45 -11.40 2.81
N GLN A 95 17.21 -11.71 1.75
CA GLN A 95 18.61 -12.15 1.84
C GLN A 95 19.55 -11.00 2.21
N ASP A 96 19.35 -9.81 1.65
CA ASP A 96 20.16 -8.61 1.95
C ASP A 96 19.93 -8.07 3.38
N SER A 97 18.92 -8.57 4.10
CA SER A 97 18.57 -8.15 5.46
C SER A 97 19.34 -8.89 6.56
N THR A 98 20.13 -9.91 6.21
CA THR A 98 20.97 -10.72 7.11
C THR A 98 22.44 -10.57 6.80
#